data_AF-A0A7K2KWA3-F1
#
_entry.id   AF-A0A7K2KWA3-F1
#
_cell.length_a   1.000
_cell.length_b   1.000
_cell.length_c   1.000
_cell.angle_alpha   90.00
_cell.angle_beta   90.00
_cell.angle_gamma   90.00
#
_symmetry.space_group_name_H-M   'P 1'
#
loop_
_entity.id
_entity.type
_entity.pdbx_description
1 polymer ?
#
loop_
_entity_poly.entity_id
_entity_poly.type
_entity_poly.pdbx_seq_one_letter_code
_entity_poly.pdbx_strand_id
1 'polypeptide(L)'
;MPTIDQNSRRRRPVGLIALDETAAFEGYTLYAPLTGTGEVYLIDLHGRTVHRWNLPYRPGRHARLLGDGTLAYNGVLPGERALFPMWHKYRGGVMLRAAPDGTVLREHRDPLQHHDAHHLDDGRVLYTALEPLTGAEAAEVRGGVPGSEAEGDTVWADTIKEVGPDGELLWSWRASEHLDRAAYPLHEAYAREHWPLINSVTPLRDGNILASLRSVSAVVIISRETGEILWRSRPGAVSQQHAPTELEDGRLLVFDNGVFRPGHDVPYSRVIEIDRAGGEIAWEYHDPAREFFFAPFMGSAQRLPNGNTLVTDS
;
A
#
# COMPACT_ATOMS: atom_id res chain seq x y z
N MET A 1 23.74 -24.53 14.18
CA MET A 1 23.24 -24.51 12.78
C MET A 1 21.87 -23.84 12.81
N PRO A 2 21.49 -23.04 11.80
CA PRO A 2 20.15 -22.48 11.77
C PRO A 2 19.11 -23.63 11.76
N THR A 3 18.06 -23.48 12.55
CA THR A 3 16.91 -24.41 12.64
C THR A 3 16.17 -24.52 11.30
N ILE A 4 16.30 -23.51 10.45
CA ILE A 4 15.64 -23.39 9.15
C ILE A 4 16.68 -23.35 8.02
N ASP A 5 16.45 -24.11 6.95
CA ASP A 5 17.30 -24.12 5.77
C ASP A 5 17.36 -22.73 5.13
N GLN A 6 18.56 -22.18 5.00
CA GLN A 6 18.76 -20.84 4.43
C GLN A 6 18.73 -20.84 2.90
N ASN A 7 18.76 -22.01 2.24
CA ASN A 7 18.69 -22.09 0.78
C ASN A 7 17.30 -21.71 0.27
N SER A 8 17.21 -20.52 -0.32
CA SER A 8 15.96 -19.95 -0.85
C SER A 8 15.30 -20.84 -1.90
N ARG A 9 16.06 -21.57 -2.74
CA ARG A 9 15.49 -22.45 -3.77
C ARG A 9 14.76 -23.66 -3.17
N ARG A 10 15.27 -24.23 -2.07
CA ARG A 10 14.61 -25.34 -1.38
C ARG A 10 13.40 -24.89 -0.57
N ARG A 11 13.28 -23.59 -0.29
CA ARG A 11 12.13 -22.95 0.35
C ARG A 11 11.02 -22.49 -0.62
N ARG A 12 11.00 -22.98 -1.87
CA ARG A 12 10.00 -22.60 -2.90
C ARG A 12 8.71 -23.43 -3.01
N PRO A 13 8.48 -24.56 -2.31
CA PRO A 13 7.15 -25.19 -2.31
C PRO A 13 6.05 -24.22 -1.81
N VAL A 14 4.79 -24.55 -2.04
CA VAL A 14 3.65 -23.79 -1.53
C VAL A 14 3.24 -24.27 -0.12
N GLY A 15 2.65 -23.38 0.67
CA GLY A 15 2.23 -23.67 2.05
C GLY A 15 3.30 -23.35 3.08
N LEU A 16 3.15 -23.88 4.30
CA LEU A 16 4.14 -23.71 5.35
C LEU A 16 5.40 -24.51 5.01
N ILE A 17 6.51 -23.79 4.79
CA ILE A 17 7.80 -24.39 4.44
C ILE A 17 8.62 -24.75 5.67
N ALA A 18 8.64 -23.86 6.66
CA ALA A 18 9.43 -24.02 7.86
C ALA A 18 8.86 -23.16 8.98
N LEU A 19 8.94 -23.63 10.22
CA LEU A 19 8.48 -22.95 11.41
C LEU A 19 9.49 -23.20 12.54
N ASP A 20 9.97 -22.12 13.14
CA ASP A 20 10.65 -22.17 14.44
C ASP A 20 9.68 -21.62 15.49
N GLU A 21 9.00 -22.53 16.21
CA GLU A 21 7.96 -22.17 17.19
C GLU A 21 8.49 -21.34 18.36
N THR A 22 9.79 -21.42 18.64
CA THR A 22 10.41 -20.66 19.75
C THR A 22 10.76 -19.23 19.36
N ALA A 23 10.88 -18.96 18.05
CA ALA A 23 11.21 -17.65 17.52
C ALA A 23 9.99 -16.94 16.90
N ALA A 24 9.06 -17.68 16.31
CA ALA A 24 7.86 -17.12 15.66
C ALA A 24 6.96 -16.40 16.67
N PHE A 25 6.29 -15.34 16.21
CA PHE A 25 5.26 -14.68 17.02
C PHE A 25 3.95 -15.46 16.91
N GLU A 26 3.41 -15.92 18.03
CA GLU A 26 2.11 -16.60 18.05
C GLU A 26 0.98 -15.65 17.65
N GLY A 27 0.22 -16.03 16.62
CA GLY A 27 -0.87 -15.22 16.10
C GLY A 27 -1.45 -15.79 14.81
N TYR A 28 -2.34 -15.00 14.21
CA TYR A 28 -2.97 -15.32 12.94
C TYR A 28 -2.53 -14.35 11.85
N THR A 29 -2.43 -14.84 10.63
CA THR A 29 -2.18 -14.02 9.43
C THR A 29 -3.44 -13.94 8.60
N LEU A 30 -3.92 -12.72 8.34
CA LEU A 30 -5.04 -12.44 7.46
C LEU A 30 -4.51 -12.06 6.07
N TYR A 31 -5.07 -12.64 5.00
CA TYR A 31 -4.75 -12.20 3.64
C TYR A 31 -5.93 -12.37 2.67
N ALA A 32 -5.98 -11.49 1.68
CA ALA A 32 -6.92 -11.54 0.56
C ALA A 32 -6.14 -11.78 -0.75
N PRO A 33 -6.32 -12.92 -1.44
CA PRO A 33 -5.59 -13.19 -2.67
C PRO A 33 -5.97 -12.21 -3.77
N LEU A 34 -5.01 -11.46 -4.30
CA LEU A 34 -5.26 -10.40 -5.29
C LEU A 34 -6.15 -10.86 -6.47
N THR A 35 -5.91 -12.06 -6.99
CA THR A 35 -6.63 -12.64 -8.13
C THR A 35 -7.78 -13.56 -7.70
N GLY A 36 -8.17 -13.52 -6.43
CA GLY A 36 -9.29 -14.27 -5.88
C GLY A 36 -10.65 -13.69 -6.31
N THR A 37 -11.72 -14.38 -5.93
CA THR A 37 -13.11 -14.02 -6.29
C THR A 37 -13.89 -13.36 -5.15
N GLY A 38 -13.26 -13.21 -3.99
CA GLY A 38 -13.81 -12.58 -2.79
C GLY A 38 -13.46 -13.29 -1.50
N GLU A 39 -12.61 -14.31 -1.58
CA GLU A 39 -12.10 -15.04 -0.44
C GLU A 39 -11.11 -14.20 0.38
N VAL A 40 -11.27 -14.26 1.70
CA VAL A 40 -10.28 -13.77 2.66
C VAL A 40 -10.00 -14.89 3.65
N TYR A 41 -8.73 -15.15 3.91
CA TYR A 41 -8.27 -16.26 4.74
C TYR A 41 -7.63 -15.73 6.01
N LEU A 42 -7.96 -16.36 7.12
CA LEU A 42 -7.22 -16.27 8.37
C LEU A 42 -6.51 -17.59 8.59
N ILE A 43 -5.19 -17.58 8.65
CA ILE A 43 -4.36 -18.76 8.88
C ILE A 43 -3.63 -18.67 10.21
N ASP A 44 -3.40 -19.82 10.84
CA ASP A 44 -2.52 -19.92 12.01
C ASP A 44 -1.04 -20.09 11.60
N LEU A 45 -0.15 -20.15 12.59
CA LEU A 45 1.28 -20.38 12.38
C LEU A 45 1.62 -21.70 11.67
N HIS A 46 0.72 -22.68 11.71
CA HIS A 46 0.91 -23.97 11.04
C HIS A 46 0.43 -23.92 9.57
N GLY A 47 0.03 -22.74 9.08
CA GLY A 47 -0.51 -22.57 7.72
C GLY A 47 -1.91 -23.15 7.55
N ARG A 48 -2.63 -23.45 8.64
CA ARG A 48 -4.00 -23.97 8.59
C ARG A 48 -4.98 -22.82 8.54
N THR A 49 -5.93 -22.88 7.60
CA THR A 49 -7.06 -21.94 7.58
C THR A 49 -7.93 -22.17 8.81
N VAL A 50 -7.99 -21.18 9.69
CA VAL A 50 -8.85 -21.20 10.89
C VAL A 50 -10.16 -20.48 10.65
N HIS A 51 -10.21 -19.58 9.68
CA HIS A 51 -11.42 -18.89 9.27
C HIS A 51 -11.34 -18.45 7.81
N ARG A 52 -12.49 -18.35 7.15
CA ARG A 52 -12.61 -17.89 5.76
C ARG A 52 -13.88 -17.07 5.58
N TRP A 53 -13.74 -15.89 4.99
CA TRP A 53 -14.86 -15.10 4.46
C TRP A 53 -15.02 -15.37 2.96
N ASN A 54 -16.26 -15.26 2.48
CA ASN A 54 -16.59 -15.24 1.05
C ASN A 54 -17.39 -13.98 0.76
N LEU A 55 -16.75 -13.00 0.14
CA LEU A 55 -17.31 -11.68 -0.11
C LEU A 55 -17.79 -11.53 -1.56
N PRO A 56 -18.73 -10.61 -1.84
CA PRO A 56 -19.37 -10.53 -3.15
C PRO A 56 -18.52 -9.87 -4.25
N TYR A 57 -17.31 -9.39 -3.92
CA TYR A 57 -16.43 -8.71 -4.86
C TYR A 57 -15.06 -9.36 -4.87
N ARG A 58 -14.37 -9.31 -6.01
CA ARG A 58 -12.94 -9.67 -6.05
C ARG A 58 -12.10 -8.68 -5.21
N PRO A 59 -10.96 -9.10 -4.64
CA PRO A 59 -10.11 -8.23 -3.81
C PRO A 59 -9.59 -6.99 -4.53
N GLY A 60 -9.91 -5.84 -3.96
CA GLY A 60 -9.32 -4.54 -4.23
C GLY A 60 -8.13 -4.27 -3.30
N ARG A 61 -7.21 -5.24 -3.19
CA ARG A 61 -5.94 -5.22 -2.42
C ARG A 61 -5.96 -5.67 -0.96
N HIS A 62 -6.85 -5.16 -0.12
CA HIS A 62 -6.65 -5.25 1.32
C HIS A 62 -7.89 -5.72 2.08
N ALA A 63 -7.63 -6.42 3.19
CA ALA A 63 -8.61 -6.78 4.21
C ALA A 63 -7.97 -6.59 5.59
N ARG A 64 -8.75 -6.18 6.59
CA ARG A 64 -8.29 -5.92 7.94
C ARG A 64 -9.31 -6.44 8.96
N LEU A 65 -8.84 -7.09 10.02
CA LEU A 65 -9.67 -7.34 11.19
C LEU A 65 -9.74 -6.07 12.05
N LEU A 66 -10.96 -5.65 12.37
CA LEU A 66 -11.23 -4.51 13.23
C LEU A 66 -11.32 -4.95 14.70
N GLY A 67 -11.22 -3.99 15.63
CA GLY A 67 -11.19 -4.25 17.07
C GLY A 67 -12.44 -4.95 17.63
N ASP A 68 -13.57 -4.89 16.92
CA ASP A 68 -14.82 -5.56 17.28
C ASP A 68 -14.98 -6.97 16.66
N GLY A 69 -13.95 -7.47 15.97
CA GLY A 69 -13.94 -8.79 15.34
C GLY A 69 -14.63 -8.86 13.97
N THR A 70 -15.10 -7.73 13.43
CA THR A 70 -15.58 -7.65 12.05
C THR A 70 -14.43 -7.50 11.06
N LEU A 71 -14.71 -7.78 9.78
CA LEU A 71 -13.76 -7.66 8.68
C LEU A 71 -14.01 -6.37 7.90
N ALA A 72 -13.03 -5.49 7.82
CA ALA A 72 -12.94 -4.46 6.80
C ALA A 72 -12.35 -5.06 5.51
N TYR A 73 -12.94 -4.71 4.36
CA TYR A 73 -12.54 -5.26 3.08
C TYR A 73 -12.65 -4.24 1.94
N ASN A 74 -11.63 -4.21 1.10
CA ASN A 74 -11.60 -3.42 -0.12
C ASN A 74 -11.87 -4.35 -1.32
N GLY A 75 -12.95 -4.08 -2.04
CA GLY A 75 -13.38 -4.82 -3.22
C GLY A 75 -13.28 -3.98 -4.50
N VAL A 76 -13.28 -4.66 -5.64
CA VAL A 76 -13.36 -3.98 -6.94
C VAL A 76 -14.82 -3.77 -7.36
N LEU A 77 -15.18 -2.52 -7.66
CA LEU A 77 -16.51 -2.16 -8.16
C LEU A 77 -16.75 -2.77 -9.57
N PRO A 78 -17.75 -3.64 -9.78
CA PRO A 78 -18.00 -4.21 -11.11
C PRO A 78 -18.54 -3.18 -12.10
N GLY A 79 -18.42 -3.44 -13.40
CA GLY A 79 -19.10 -2.68 -14.46
C GLY A 79 -18.45 -1.34 -14.87
N GLU A 80 -17.46 -0.83 -14.14
CA GLU A 80 -16.81 0.43 -14.50
C GLU A 80 -15.84 0.30 -15.69
N ARG A 81 -15.82 1.34 -16.52
CA ARG A 81 -14.83 1.51 -17.60
C ARG A 81 -13.44 1.74 -17.01
N ALA A 82 -12.41 1.26 -17.70
CA ALA A 82 -11.04 1.62 -17.37
C ALA A 82 -10.73 3.08 -17.68
N LEU A 83 -10.09 3.76 -16.73
CA LEU A 83 -9.62 5.13 -16.91
C LEU A 83 -8.32 5.18 -17.75
N PHE A 84 -7.52 4.11 -17.67
CA PHE A 84 -6.26 3.91 -18.40
C PHE A 84 -5.87 2.42 -18.38
N PRO A 85 -4.95 1.94 -19.23
CA PRO A 85 -4.62 0.51 -19.37
C PRO A 85 -4.35 -0.24 -18.06
N MET A 86 -3.59 0.36 -17.13
CA MET A 86 -3.26 -0.27 -15.85
C MET A 86 -4.38 -0.20 -14.79
N TRP A 87 -5.48 0.52 -15.04
CA TRP A 87 -6.57 0.73 -14.08
C TRP A 87 -7.13 -0.57 -13.55
N HIS A 88 -7.34 -1.56 -14.42
CA HIS A 88 -7.89 -2.87 -14.02
C HIS A 88 -7.01 -3.61 -13.00
N LYS A 89 -5.70 -3.34 -13.00
CA LYS A 89 -4.79 -3.92 -12.03
C LYS A 89 -5.07 -3.31 -10.66
N TYR A 90 -5.20 -2.00 -10.53
CA TYR A 90 -5.14 -1.31 -9.23
C TYR A 90 -6.44 -0.70 -8.71
N ARG A 91 -7.49 -0.68 -9.53
CA ARG A 91 -8.80 -0.16 -9.14
C ARG A 91 -9.39 -0.91 -7.95
N GLY A 92 -10.11 -0.19 -7.11
CA GLY A 92 -11.02 -0.76 -6.12
C GLY A 92 -12.43 -0.25 -6.40
N GLY A 93 -12.96 0.52 -5.45
CA GLY A 93 -14.24 1.20 -5.55
C GLY A 93 -15.33 0.67 -4.64
N VAL A 94 -15.06 -0.38 -3.88
CA VAL A 94 -15.92 -0.84 -2.79
C VAL A 94 -15.12 -0.91 -1.50
N MET A 95 -15.60 -0.24 -0.46
CA MET A 95 -15.05 -0.30 0.90
C MET A 95 -16.16 -0.78 1.83
N LEU A 96 -16.08 -2.04 2.28
CA LEU A 96 -17.15 -2.67 3.05
C LEU A 96 -16.67 -3.17 4.41
N ARG A 97 -17.63 -3.32 5.32
CA ARG A 97 -17.49 -4.03 6.59
C ARG A 97 -18.36 -5.29 6.55
N ALA A 98 -17.81 -6.43 6.92
CA ALA A 98 -18.51 -7.71 6.96
C ALA A 98 -18.43 -8.35 8.35
N ALA A 99 -19.49 -9.06 8.74
CA ALA A 99 -19.52 -9.86 9.95
C ALA A 99 -18.61 -11.11 9.82
N PRO A 100 -18.32 -11.82 10.92
CA PRO A 100 -17.55 -13.07 10.88
C PRO A 100 -18.13 -14.14 9.93
N ASP A 101 -19.43 -14.13 9.63
CA ASP A 101 -20.03 -15.10 8.69
C ASP A 101 -19.97 -14.64 7.21
N GLY A 102 -19.43 -13.46 6.93
CA GLY A 102 -19.38 -12.87 5.58
C GLY A 102 -20.57 -11.98 5.23
N THR A 103 -21.56 -11.83 6.11
CA THR A 103 -22.67 -10.87 5.92
C THR A 103 -22.13 -9.46 5.80
N VAL A 104 -22.43 -8.76 4.69
CA VAL A 104 -22.06 -7.36 4.51
C VAL A 104 -22.91 -6.49 5.42
N LEU A 105 -22.26 -5.78 6.34
CA LEU A 105 -22.90 -4.91 7.33
C LEU A 105 -23.11 -3.49 6.81
N ARG A 106 -22.13 -2.96 6.06
CA ARG A 106 -22.20 -1.67 5.38
C ARG A 106 -21.22 -1.60 4.22
N GLU A 107 -21.46 -0.67 3.33
CA GLU A 107 -20.66 -0.48 2.12
C GLU A 107 -20.61 1.00 1.73
N HIS A 108 -19.41 1.49 1.42
CA HIS A 108 -19.18 2.76 0.74
C HIS A 108 -18.63 2.47 -0.67
N ARG A 109 -19.03 3.28 -1.66
CA ARG A 109 -18.58 3.15 -3.04
C ARG A 109 -18.04 4.47 -3.56
N ASP A 110 -16.89 4.40 -4.24
CA ASP A 110 -16.35 5.50 -5.03
C ASP A 110 -15.70 4.89 -6.29
N PRO A 111 -16.27 5.07 -7.50
CA PRO A 111 -15.70 4.53 -8.74
C PRO A 111 -14.26 4.97 -9.03
N LEU A 112 -13.79 6.05 -8.40
CA LEU A 112 -12.44 6.59 -8.56
C LEU A 112 -11.47 6.08 -7.49
N GLN A 113 -11.91 5.29 -6.51
CA GLN A 113 -11.03 4.69 -5.50
C GLN A 113 -10.11 3.64 -6.13
N HIS A 114 -8.85 3.66 -5.71
CA HIS A 114 -7.81 2.72 -6.15
C HIS A 114 -6.86 2.38 -5.02
N HIS A 115 -6.01 1.37 -5.23
CA HIS A 115 -4.88 0.96 -4.39
C HIS A 115 -5.20 0.69 -2.91
N ASP A 116 -5.46 1.71 -2.10
CA ASP A 116 -5.57 1.57 -0.65
C ASP A 116 -6.81 2.27 -0.07
N ALA A 117 -7.30 1.68 1.02
CA ALA A 117 -8.31 2.26 1.89
C ALA A 117 -8.12 1.69 3.29
N HIS A 118 -7.82 2.60 4.22
CA HIS A 118 -7.60 2.34 5.62
C HIS A 118 -8.91 2.51 6.39
N HIS A 119 -9.44 1.39 6.89
CA HIS A 119 -10.63 1.37 7.73
C HIS A 119 -10.24 1.59 9.19
N LEU A 120 -10.93 2.51 9.85
CA LEU A 120 -10.81 2.79 11.29
C LEU A 120 -11.89 2.06 12.07
N ASP A 121 -11.62 1.77 13.35
CA ASP A 121 -12.55 1.02 14.22
C ASP A 121 -13.87 1.77 14.47
N ASP A 122 -13.84 3.10 14.49
CA ASP A 122 -15.03 3.97 14.59
C ASP A 122 -15.88 3.98 13.31
N GLY A 123 -15.37 3.38 12.24
CA GLY A 123 -16.03 3.18 10.97
C GLY A 123 -15.80 4.24 9.92
N ARG A 124 -14.91 5.21 10.19
CA ARG A 124 -14.35 6.05 9.13
C ARG A 124 -13.49 5.23 8.18
N VAL A 125 -13.36 5.73 6.94
CA VAL A 125 -12.48 5.15 5.92
C VAL A 125 -11.66 6.26 5.28
N LEU A 126 -10.34 6.14 5.36
CA LEU A 126 -9.37 7.00 4.68
C LEU A 126 -8.84 6.28 3.44
N TYR A 127 -9.00 6.83 2.25
CA TYR A 127 -8.71 6.12 1.00
C TYR A 127 -8.15 7.01 -0.09
N THR A 128 -7.49 6.38 -1.07
CA THR A 128 -6.97 7.05 -2.27
C THR A 128 -7.97 6.99 -3.42
N ALA A 129 -8.20 8.10 -4.08
CA ALA A 129 -9.05 8.21 -5.27
C ALA A 129 -8.40 9.12 -6.32
N LEU A 130 -8.99 9.23 -7.51
CA LEU A 130 -8.43 10.05 -8.59
C LEU A 130 -9.23 11.32 -8.89
N GLU A 131 -8.54 12.29 -9.50
CA GLU A 131 -9.14 13.40 -10.26
C GLU A 131 -8.43 13.57 -11.60
N PRO A 132 -9.11 14.04 -12.66
CA PRO A 132 -8.48 14.26 -13.95
C PRO A 132 -7.77 15.61 -14.01
N LEU A 133 -6.51 15.63 -14.45
CA LEU A 133 -5.82 16.85 -14.90
C LEU A 133 -5.82 16.88 -16.42
N THR A 134 -6.09 18.06 -16.99
CA THR A 134 -6.14 18.28 -18.44
C THR A 134 -5.46 19.59 -18.84
N GLY A 135 -5.14 19.75 -20.11
CA GLY A 135 -4.57 20.99 -20.65
C GLY A 135 -3.28 21.41 -19.92
N ALA A 136 -3.25 22.63 -19.39
CA ALA A 136 -2.08 23.17 -18.70
C ALA A 136 -1.68 22.35 -17.47
N GLU A 137 -2.65 21.88 -16.67
CA GLU A 137 -2.36 21.15 -15.43
C GLU A 137 -1.70 19.79 -15.70
N ALA A 138 -2.14 19.09 -16.76
CA ALA A 138 -1.52 17.85 -17.23
C ALA A 138 -0.11 18.09 -17.79
N ALA A 139 0.06 19.16 -18.57
CA ALA A 139 1.36 19.54 -19.15
C ALA A 139 2.41 19.93 -18.09
N GLU A 140 1.99 20.40 -16.92
CA GLU A 140 2.87 20.74 -15.80
C GLU A 140 3.42 19.53 -15.05
N VAL A 141 2.81 18.35 -15.16
CA VAL A 141 3.35 17.11 -14.57
C VAL A 141 4.69 16.79 -15.24
N ARG A 142 5.74 16.56 -14.44
CA ARG A 142 7.11 16.37 -14.93
C ARG A 142 7.53 14.90 -14.94
N GLY A 143 8.45 14.56 -15.85
CA GLY A 143 8.99 13.21 -15.99
C GLY A 143 8.03 12.22 -16.63
N GLY A 144 8.31 10.93 -16.44
CA GLY A 144 7.59 9.83 -17.10
C GLY A 144 7.84 9.74 -18.60
N VAL A 145 7.31 8.69 -19.22
CA VAL A 145 7.44 8.42 -20.65
C VAL A 145 6.56 9.40 -21.44
N PRO A 146 7.11 10.25 -22.32
CA PRO A 146 6.30 11.19 -23.11
C PRO A 146 5.28 10.47 -24.01
N GLY A 147 4.06 10.99 -24.12
CA GLY A 147 2.99 10.42 -24.97
C GLY A 147 2.34 9.17 -24.38
N SER A 148 2.42 8.99 -23.06
CA SER A 148 1.82 7.86 -22.32
C SER A 148 0.74 8.31 -21.33
N GLU A 149 0.21 9.51 -21.54
CA GLU A 149 -1.00 10.03 -20.91
C GLU A 149 -2.21 9.13 -21.22
N ALA A 150 -3.24 9.22 -20.38
CA ALA A 150 -4.51 8.55 -20.63
C ALA A 150 -5.28 9.21 -21.79
N GLU A 151 -6.44 8.64 -22.13
CA GLU A 151 -7.29 9.15 -23.21
C GLU A 151 -7.55 10.66 -23.09
N GLY A 152 -7.41 11.38 -24.21
CA GLY A 152 -7.59 12.84 -24.25
C GLY A 152 -6.47 13.64 -23.59
N ASP A 153 -5.24 13.12 -23.57
CA ASP A 153 -4.06 13.73 -22.93
C ASP A 153 -4.27 13.98 -21.42
N THR A 154 -5.07 13.13 -20.79
CA THR A 154 -5.41 13.22 -19.36
C THR A 154 -4.29 12.63 -18.51
N VAL A 155 -3.91 13.32 -17.44
CA VAL A 155 -3.11 12.76 -16.34
C VAL A 155 -4.02 12.62 -15.14
N TRP A 156 -4.21 11.40 -14.61
CA TRP A 156 -5.00 11.21 -13.40
C TRP A 156 -4.15 11.52 -12.16
N ALA A 157 -4.56 12.52 -11.39
CA ALA A 157 -3.91 12.90 -10.15
C ALA A 157 -4.52 12.19 -8.94
N ASP A 158 -3.70 11.81 -7.97
CA ASP A 158 -4.21 11.27 -6.71
C ASP A 158 -4.89 12.33 -5.84
N THR A 159 -5.96 11.88 -5.21
CA THR A 159 -6.64 12.52 -4.09
C THR A 159 -6.66 11.53 -2.92
N ILE A 160 -6.76 12.06 -1.71
CA ILE A 160 -7.05 11.27 -0.51
C ILE A 160 -8.36 11.79 0.05
N LYS A 161 -9.25 10.90 0.47
CA LYS A 161 -10.54 11.24 1.07
C LYS A 161 -10.72 10.49 2.37
N GLU A 162 -11.36 11.13 3.34
CA GLU A 162 -11.88 10.47 4.53
C GLU A 162 -13.38 10.61 4.58
N VAL A 163 -14.07 9.48 4.75
CA VAL A 163 -15.53 9.45 4.91
C VAL A 163 -15.95 8.92 6.26
N GLY A 164 -17.10 9.39 6.75
CA GLY A 164 -17.76 8.90 7.94
C GLY A 164 -18.39 7.51 7.76
N PRO A 165 -18.87 6.88 8.84
CA PRO A 165 -19.55 5.58 8.79
C PRO A 165 -20.80 5.55 7.90
N ASP A 166 -21.41 6.70 7.66
CA ASP A 166 -22.57 6.94 6.79
C ASP A 166 -22.18 7.34 5.35
N GLY A 167 -20.88 7.48 5.08
CA GLY A 167 -20.35 7.88 3.78
C GLY A 167 -20.24 9.41 3.59
N GLU A 168 -20.53 10.23 4.61
CA GLU A 168 -20.30 11.68 4.54
C GLU A 168 -18.81 11.98 4.33
N LEU A 169 -18.47 12.88 3.41
CA LEU A 169 -17.09 13.32 3.21
C LEU A 169 -16.68 14.23 4.38
N LEU A 170 -15.71 13.79 5.18
CA LEU A 170 -15.20 14.52 6.34
C LEU A 170 -13.93 15.32 6.03
N TRP A 171 -13.11 14.82 5.11
CA TRP A 171 -11.85 15.45 4.74
C TRP A 171 -11.41 15.02 3.34
N SER A 172 -10.69 15.89 2.64
CA SER A 172 -10.10 15.58 1.34
C SER A 172 -8.79 16.32 1.14
N TRP A 173 -7.92 15.73 0.34
CA TRP A 173 -6.64 16.31 -0.07
C TRP A 173 -6.37 15.96 -1.53
N ARG A 174 -5.74 16.89 -2.24
CA ARG A 174 -5.43 16.78 -3.68
C ARG A 174 -3.94 16.94 -3.92
N ALA A 175 -3.33 15.98 -4.60
CA ALA A 175 -1.92 16.07 -4.98
C ALA A 175 -1.65 17.29 -5.87
N SER A 176 -2.60 17.61 -6.75
CA SER A 176 -2.52 18.74 -7.69
C SER A 176 -2.44 20.11 -7.01
N GLU A 177 -3.01 20.25 -5.82
CA GLU A 177 -3.06 21.49 -5.04
C GLU A 177 -1.86 21.61 -4.08
N HIS A 178 -1.38 20.49 -3.53
CA HIS A 178 -0.42 20.48 -2.42
C HIS A 178 1.00 20.01 -2.79
N LEU A 179 1.18 19.30 -3.91
CA LEU A 179 2.51 18.86 -4.34
C LEU A 179 3.09 19.77 -5.42
N ASP A 180 4.33 20.20 -5.20
CA ASP A 180 5.14 20.78 -6.26
C ASP A 180 5.53 19.71 -7.30
N ARG A 181 4.95 19.80 -8.49
CA ARG A 181 5.18 18.89 -9.62
C ARG A 181 6.66 18.80 -10.03
N ALA A 182 7.47 19.84 -9.79
CA ALA A 182 8.91 19.83 -10.04
C ALA A 182 9.69 19.07 -8.95
N ALA A 183 9.22 19.12 -7.70
CA ALA A 183 9.81 18.38 -6.58
C ALA A 183 9.40 16.90 -6.56
N TYR A 184 8.26 16.56 -7.17
CA TYR A 184 7.74 15.19 -7.30
C TYR A 184 7.59 14.78 -8.77
N PRO A 185 8.68 14.74 -9.56
CA PRO A 185 8.61 14.30 -10.93
C PRO A 185 8.36 12.79 -10.98
N LEU A 186 7.57 12.35 -11.96
CA LEU A 186 7.47 10.94 -12.31
C LEU A 186 8.86 10.41 -12.66
N HIS A 187 9.19 9.23 -12.14
CA HIS A 187 10.36 8.51 -12.61
C HIS A 187 10.25 8.25 -14.12
N GLU A 188 11.34 8.39 -14.88
CA GLU A 188 11.35 8.41 -16.35
C GLU A 188 10.73 7.17 -17.01
N ALA A 189 10.77 6.03 -16.34
CA ALA A 189 10.19 4.77 -16.80
C ALA A 189 8.69 4.59 -16.48
N TYR A 190 8.03 5.53 -15.80
CA TYR A 190 6.57 5.46 -15.57
C TYR A 190 5.78 6.07 -16.70
N ALA A 191 4.62 5.49 -16.99
CA ALA A 191 3.63 6.15 -17.82
C ALA A 191 3.11 7.43 -17.13
N ARG A 192 2.68 8.40 -17.95
CA ARG A 192 2.12 9.68 -17.51
C ARG A 192 0.62 9.60 -17.19
N GLU A 193 0.00 8.42 -17.31
CA GLU A 193 -1.42 8.20 -17.01
C GLU A 193 -1.82 8.46 -15.55
N HIS A 194 -0.91 8.33 -14.58
CA HIS A 194 -1.22 8.43 -13.14
C HIS A 194 -0.06 9.04 -12.33
N TRP A 195 -0.34 10.13 -11.61
CA TRP A 195 0.62 10.84 -10.76
C TRP A 195 0.02 11.21 -9.38
N PRO A 196 0.76 11.14 -8.26
CA PRO A 196 2.05 10.49 -8.03
C PRO A 196 1.97 8.99 -7.68
N LEU A 197 0.85 8.33 -8.04
CA LEU A 197 0.58 6.90 -7.78
C LEU A 197 0.66 6.58 -6.29
N ILE A 198 -0.22 7.17 -5.48
CA ILE A 198 -0.35 6.84 -4.06
C ILE A 198 -0.84 5.40 -3.94
N ASN A 199 -0.02 4.56 -3.34
CA ASN A 199 -0.29 3.12 -3.22
C ASN A 199 -0.53 2.66 -1.78
N SER A 200 -0.38 3.56 -0.81
CA SER A 200 -0.80 3.33 0.57
C SER A 200 -1.08 4.64 1.29
N VAL A 201 -2.08 4.63 2.16
CA VAL A 201 -2.46 5.76 3.03
C VAL A 201 -2.88 5.26 4.40
N THR A 202 -2.35 5.86 5.47
CA THR A 202 -2.70 5.48 6.86
C THR A 202 -2.62 6.69 7.79
N PRO A 203 -3.50 6.81 8.80
CA PRO A 203 -3.35 7.81 9.83
C PRO A 203 -2.15 7.50 10.73
N LEU A 204 -1.41 8.54 11.11
CA LEU A 204 -0.41 8.50 12.17
C LEU A 204 -1.06 8.67 13.55
N ARG A 205 -0.31 8.36 14.60
CA ARG A 205 -0.77 8.52 16.00
C ARG A 205 -1.08 9.96 16.38
N ASP A 206 -0.42 10.92 15.74
CA ASP A 206 -0.66 12.35 15.92
C ASP A 206 -1.86 12.88 15.09
N GLY A 207 -2.51 12.01 14.32
CA GLY A 207 -3.66 12.34 13.48
C GLY A 207 -3.30 12.81 12.07
N ASN A 208 -2.02 13.05 11.75
CA ASN A 208 -1.58 13.36 10.40
C ASN A 208 -1.65 12.13 9.47
N ILE A 209 -1.42 12.32 8.18
CA ILE A 209 -1.55 11.25 7.19
C ILE A 209 -0.18 10.83 6.68
N LEU A 210 0.11 9.53 6.73
CA LEU A 210 1.27 8.92 6.10
C LEU A 210 0.84 8.37 4.74
N ALA A 211 1.56 8.75 3.68
CA ALA A 211 1.28 8.30 2.32
C ALA A 211 2.54 7.83 1.60
N SER A 212 2.40 6.81 0.76
CA SER A 212 3.45 6.29 -0.11
C SER A 212 3.14 6.63 -1.56
N LEU A 213 4.00 7.42 -2.18
CA LEU A 213 3.88 7.90 -3.56
C LEU A 213 4.86 7.10 -4.42
N ARG A 214 4.33 6.14 -5.18
CA ARG A 214 5.12 5.10 -5.85
C ARG A 214 5.85 5.61 -7.08
N SER A 215 5.19 6.37 -7.95
CA SER A 215 5.77 6.74 -9.25
C SER A 215 6.84 7.82 -9.14
N VAL A 216 6.88 8.54 -8.01
CA VAL A 216 7.88 9.57 -7.69
C VAL A 216 8.88 9.13 -6.61
N SER A 217 8.75 7.89 -6.11
CA SER A 217 9.58 7.29 -5.05
C SER A 217 9.74 8.19 -3.81
N ALA A 218 8.63 8.44 -3.13
CA ALA A 218 8.62 9.21 -1.89
C ALA A 218 7.62 8.67 -0.86
N VAL A 219 8.00 8.70 0.40
CA VAL A 219 7.08 8.61 1.54
C VAL A 219 6.91 10.01 2.11
N VAL A 220 5.68 10.41 2.40
CA VAL A 220 5.36 11.76 2.92
C VAL A 220 4.46 11.69 4.13
N ILE A 221 4.58 12.69 4.99
CA ILE A 221 3.62 12.98 6.05
C ILE A 221 2.91 14.27 5.69
N ILE A 222 1.57 14.20 5.62
CA ILE A 222 0.69 15.28 5.23
C ILE A 222 -0.02 15.78 6.49
N SER A 223 0.01 17.09 6.71
CA SER A 223 -0.76 17.74 7.76
C SER A 223 -2.24 17.53 7.49
N ARG A 224 -2.98 16.94 8.44
CA ARG A 224 -4.42 16.83 8.31
C ARG A 224 -5.11 18.20 8.34
N GLU A 225 -4.56 19.14 9.10
CA GLU A 225 -5.13 20.47 9.30
C GLU A 225 -4.95 21.36 8.08
N THR A 226 -3.75 21.37 7.49
CA THR A 226 -3.37 22.34 6.44
C THR A 226 -3.21 21.71 5.06
N GLY A 227 -3.08 20.38 4.97
CA GLY A 227 -2.73 19.66 3.74
C GLY A 227 -1.25 19.79 3.31
N GLU A 228 -0.44 20.54 4.07
CA GLU A 228 0.99 20.72 3.79
C GLU A 228 1.81 19.45 4.02
N ILE A 229 2.91 19.30 3.29
CA ILE A 229 3.87 18.22 3.50
C ILE A 229 4.77 18.58 4.70
N LEU A 230 4.54 17.92 5.83
CA LEU A 230 5.31 18.10 7.07
C LEU A 230 6.67 17.39 7.00
N TRP A 231 6.74 16.30 6.25
CA TRP A 231 7.95 15.51 6.12
C TRP A 231 7.95 14.73 4.80
N ARG A 232 9.13 14.50 4.24
CA ARG A 232 9.36 13.66 3.06
C ARG A 232 10.62 12.83 3.26
N SER A 233 10.58 11.56 2.87
CA SER A 233 11.77 10.71 2.80
C SER A 233 12.84 11.35 1.91
N ARG A 234 14.11 11.20 2.27
CA ARG A 234 15.20 11.73 1.45
C ARG A 234 15.17 11.13 0.03
N PRO A 235 15.48 11.91 -1.02
CA PRO A 235 15.61 11.37 -2.38
C PRO A 235 16.54 10.16 -2.43
N GLY A 236 16.08 9.07 -3.04
CA GLY A 236 16.82 7.81 -3.15
C GLY A 236 16.78 6.89 -1.92
N ALA A 237 16.22 7.33 -0.79
CA ALA A 237 16.06 6.47 0.39
C ALA A 237 15.08 5.31 0.14
N VAL A 238 14.07 5.54 -0.71
CA VAL A 238 13.11 4.55 -1.18
C VAL A 238 13.08 4.54 -2.70
N SER A 239 12.71 3.41 -3.30
CA SER A 239 12.46 3.29 -4.73
C SER A 239 11.19 2.47 -4.98
N GLN A 240 10.13 3.20 -5.31
CA GLN A 240 8.82 2.65 -5.67
C GLN A 240 8.17 1.75 -4.61
N GLN A 241 8.40 2.13 -3.36
CA GLN A 241 8.01 1.48 -2.11
C GLN A 241 6.51 1.30 -1.90
N HIS A 242 6.14 0.49 -0.91
CA HIS A 242 4.78 0.22 -0.46
C HIS A 242 4.66 0.24 1.07
N ALA A 243 3.42 0.41 1.53
CA ALA A 243 2.95 0.13 2.89
C ALA A 243 3.83 0.68 4.03
N PRO A 244 4.17 1.99 4.04
CA PRO A 244 4.84 2.59 5.18
C PRO A 244 3.91 2.57 6.41
N THR A 245 4.45 2.22 7.56
CA THR A 245 3.72 2.20 8.84
C THR A 245 4.54 2.86 9.95
N GLU A 246 3.87 3.47 10.93
CA GLU A 246 4.52 4.08 12.09
C GLU A 246 4.79 3.05 13.18
N LEU A 247 6.04 2.98 13.64
CA LEU A 247 6.48 2.19 14.79
C LEU A 247 6.22 2.94 16.10
N GLU A 248 6.27 2.22 17.23
CA GLU A 248 6.02 2.80 18.56
C GLU A 248 7.00 3.92 18.95
N ASP A 249 8.24 3.85 18.46
CA ASP A 249 9.27 4.86 18.67
C ASP A 249 9.22 6.02 17.65
N GLY A 250 8.19 6.04 16.80
CA GLY A 250 7.96 7.06 15.78
C GLY A 250 8.74 6.86 14.48
N ARG A 251 9.58 5.82 14.36
CA ARG A 251 10.23 5.50 13.08
C ARG A 251 9.21 4.94 12.08
N LEU A 252 9.53 5.01 10.79
CA LEU A 252 8.66 4.50 9.72
C LEU A 252 9.21 3.17 9.20
N LEU A 253 8.43 2.09 9.28
CA LEU A 253 8.74 0.81 8.65
C LEU A 253 8.20 0.81 7.22
N VAL A 254 9.04 0.53 6.23
CA VAL A 254 8.69 0.63 4.80
C VAL A 254 9.13 -0.61 4.05
N PHE A 255 8.25 -1.14 3.19
CA PHE A 255 8.64 -2.14 2.19
C PHE A 255 9.13 -1.43 0.93
N ASP A 256 10.43 -1.47 0.66
CA ASP A 256 11.07 -0.74 -0.42
C ASP A 256 11.41 -1.69 -1.59
N ASN A 257 10.58 -1.63 -2.64
CA ASN A 257 10.62 -2.55 -3.78
C ASN A 257 11.92 -2.51 -4.57
N GLY A 258 12.51 -1.33 -4.76
CA GLY A 258 13.87 -1.18 -5.31
C GLY A 258 14.00 -1.27 -6.83
N VAL A 259 12.90 -1.18 -7.59
CA VAL A 259 12.89 -1.47 -9.04
C VAL A 259 13.89 -0.60 -9.83
N PHE A 260 14.02 0.67 -9.47
CA PHE A 260 14.94 1.61 -10.12
C PHE A 260 15.77 2.33 -9.05
N ARG A 261 16.30 1.56 -8.10
CA ARG A 261 17.10 2.11 -7.01
C ARG A 261 18.37 2.78 -7.57
N PRO A 262 18.61 4.07 -7.30
CA PRO A 262 19.81 4.75 -7.79
C PRO A 262 21.10 4.09 -7.28
N GLY A 263 22.11 3.97 -8.16
CA GLY A 263 23.40 3.39 -7.81
C GLY A 263 23.45 1.86 -7.78
N HIS A 264 22.40 1.17 -8.22
CA HIS A 264 22.32 -0.28 -8.30
C HIS A 264 21.88 -0.73 -9.69
N ASP A 265 22.58 -1.70 -10.26
CA ASP A 265 22.30 -2.34 -11.56
C ASP A 265 21.43 -3.61 -11.44
N VAL A 266 21.46 -4.25 -10.28
CA VAL A 266 20.59 -5.40 -9.95
C VAL A 266 19.47 -4.94 -9.00
N PRO A 267 18.18 -5.08 -9.39
CA PRO A 267 17.07 -4.70 -8.54
C PRO A 267 16.89 -5.71 -7.40
N TYR A 268 16.54 -5.19 -6.23
CA TYR A 268 16.24 -5.99 -5.04
C TYR A 268 15.33 -5.24 -4.09
N SER A 269 14.52 -6.00 -3.35
CA SER A 269 13.66 -5.45 -2.32
C SER A 269 14.34 -5.48 -0.96
N ARG A 270 13.94 -4.53 -0.11
CA ARG A 270 14.38 -4.46 1.28
C ARG A 270 13.24 -3.98 2.15
N VAL A 271 13.30 -4.32 3.44
CA VAL A 271 12.47 -3.71 4.46
C VAL A 271 13.36 -2.77 5.26
N ILE A 272 12.93 -1.51 5.43
CA ILE A 272 13.74 -0.49 6.09
C ILE A 272 12.96 0.20 7.20
N GLU A 273 13.68 0.66 8.22
CA GLU A 273 13.17 1.60 9.21
C GLU A 273 13.81 2.96 8.97
N ILE A 274 13.00 4.00 8.78
CA ILE A 274 13.46 5.36 8.53
C ILE A 274 13.25 6.20 9.80
N ASP A 275 14.32 6.84 10.27
CA ASP A 275 14.26 7.86 11.31
C ASP A 275 13.61 9.13 10.74
N ARG A 276 12.55 9.65 11.39
CA ARG A 276 11.85 10.85 10.91
C ARG A 276 12.64 12.14 11.10
N ALA A 277 13.43 12.26 12.17
CA ALA A 277 14.19 13.48 12.46
C ALA A 277 15.36 13.65 11.48
N GLY A 278 16.08 12.55 11.22
CA GLY A 278 17.21 12.54 10.30
C GLY A 278 16.82 12.28 8.85
N GLY A 279 15.85 11.39 8.60
CA GLY A 279 15.62 10.77 7.30
C GLY A 279 16.62 9.65 6.97
N GLU A 280 17.38 9.17 7.97
CA GLU A 280 18.35 8.09 7.84
C GLU A 280 17.67 6.71 7.90
N ILE A 281 18.27 5.73 7.24
CA ILE A 281 17.89 4.32 7.37
C ILE A 281 18.52 3.78 8.66
N ALA A 282 17.71 3.55 9.68
CA ALA A 282 18.13 3.09 11.01
C ALA A 282 18.26 1.56 11.09
N TRP A 283 17.51 0.84 10.25
CA TRP A 283 17.56 -0.62 10.14
C TRP A 283 17.19 -1.05 8.73
N GLU A 284 17.75 -2.17 8.28
CA GLU A 284 17.51 -2.73 6.96
C GLU A 284 17.52 -4.27 7.02
N TYR A 285 16.58 -4.87 6.28
CA TYR A 285 16.58 -6.29 5.95
C TYR A 285 16.50 -6.48 4.43
N HIS A 286 17.35 -7.35 3.91
CA HIS A 286 17.29 -7.89 2.56
C HIS A 286 17.88 -9.31 2.55
N ASP A 287 17.61 -10.11 1.51
CA ASP A 287 18.29 -11.39 1.37
C ASP A 287 19.79 -11.17 1.14
N PRO A 288 20.71 -11.92 1.81
CA PRO A 288 22.15 -11.81 1.57
C PRO A 288 22.54 -11.90 0.09
N ALA A 289 21.84 -12.75 -0.67
CA ALA A 289 21.84 -12.73 -2.13
C ALA A 289 20.65 -11.87 -2.59
N ARG A 290 20.90 -10.58 -2.78
CA ARG A 290 19.87 -9.53 -2.99
C ARG A 290 18.86 -9.89 -4.07
N GLU A 291 19.31 -10.52 -5.16
CA GLU A 291 18.47 -10.95 -6.28
C GLU A 291 17.46 -12.07 -5.93
N PHE A 292 17.60 -12.72 -4.78
CA PHE A 292 16.67 -13.77 -4.32
C PHE A 292 15.48 -13.23 -3.53
N PHE A 293 15.49 -11.95 -3.16
CA PHE A 293 14.35 -11.26 -2.57
C PHE A 293 14.06 -9.99 -3.37
N PHE A 294 13.15 -10.12 -4.32
CA PHE A 294 12.72 -9.01 -5.17
C PHE A 294 11.24 -9.13 -5.49
N ALA A 295 10.47 -8.19 -4.95
CA ALA A 295 9.08 -7.94 -5.28
C ALA A 295 8.99 -6.60 -6.04
N PRO A 296 8.74 -6.60 -7.36
CA PRO A 296 8.74 -5.37 -8.16
C PRO A 296 7.56 -4.44 -7.87
N PHE A 297 6.52 -4.94 -7.23
CA PHE A 297 5.34 -4.16 -6.82
C PHE A 297 4.70 -4.85 -5.61
N MET A 298 3.76 -4.16 -4.95
CA MET A 298 3.11 -4.63 -3.71
C MET A 298 4.16 -4.96 -2.63
N GLY A 299 3.81 -5.85 -1.71
CA GLY A 299 4.58 -6.16 -0.52
C GLY A 299 4.23 -5.26 0.66
N SER A 300 4.48 -5.79 1.85
CA SER A 300 4.25 -5.10 3.12
C SER A 300 5.19 -5.65 4.19
N ALA A 301 5.41 -4.85 5.22
CA ALA A 301 6.11 -5.27 6.42
C ALA A 301 5.34 -4.80 7.66
N GLN A 302 5.24 -5.68 8.66
CA GLN A 302 4.58 -5.39 9.92
C GLN A 302 5.46 -5.81 11.08
N ARG A 303 5.79 -4.85 11.97
CA ARG A 303 6.42 -5.14 13.26
C ARG A 303 5.41 -5.86 14.16
N LEU A 304 5.82 -7.01 14.69
CA LEU A 304 5.04 -7.84 15.60
C LEU A 304 5.42 -7.54 17.07
N PRO A 305 4.53 -7.83 18.04
CA PRO A 305 4.77 -7.53 19.46
C PRO A 305 6.03 -8.14 20.08
N ASN A 306 6.53 -9.26 19.57
CA ASN A 306 7.80 -9.85 20.04
C ASN A 306 9.05 -9.22 19.40
N GLY A 307 8.91 -8.17 18.60
CA GLY A 307 10.01 -7.49 17.91
C GLY A 307 10.34 -8.07 16.53
N ASN A 308 9.78 -9.21 16.15
CA ASN A 308 9.95 -9.74 14.79
C ASN A 308 9.20 -8.91 13.75
N THR A 309 9.53 -9.11 12.49
CA THR A 309 8.84 -8.44 11.37
C THR A 309 8.22 -9.48 10.45
N LEU A 310 6.89 -9.45 10.27
CA LEU A 310 6.21 -10.18 9.21
C LEU A 310 6.46 -9.44 7.90
N VAL A 311 6.94 -10.15 6.89
CA VAL A 311 7.17 -9.62 5.54
C VAL A 311 6.31 -10.40 4.57
N THR A 312 5.55 -9.71 3.74
CA THR A 312 4.80 -10.30 2.63
C THR A 312 5.31 -9.74 1.32
N ASP A 313 5.46 -10.61 0.32
CA ASP A 313 5.95 -10.25 -1.01
C ASP A 313 5.06 -10.85 -2.12
N SER A 314 5.29 -10.42 -3.36
CA SER A 314 4.55 -10.85 -4.56
C SER A 314 5.44 -10.96 -5.77
#